data_AF-A0A1C4VTA3-F1
#
_entry.id   AF-A0A1C4VTA3-F1
#
_cell.length_a   1.000
_cell.length_b   1.000
_cell.length_c   1.000
_cell.angle_alpha   90.00
_cell.angle_beta   90.00
_cell.angle_gamma   90.00
#
_symmetry.space_group_name_H-M   'P 1'
#
loop_
_entity.id
_entity.type
_entity.pdbx_description
1 polymer ?
#
loop_
_entity_poly.entity_id
_entity_poly.type
_entity_poly.pdbx_seq_one_letter_code
_entity_poly.pdbx_strand_id
1 'polypeptide(L)'
;MRTETDSRAGDARRVWPLTAIQLLLVAAYAYAAVAYLTTDADFFPEQSPPGWSWPAVVVVGIGFVPALLCLAVALPRLASTRLRAERSSPLGLAVASALTVLMLVVMATPPGWELFDWYVS
;
A
#
# COMPACT_ATOMS: atom_id res chain seq x y z
N MET A 1 17.34 26.45 25.23
CA MET A 1 17.30 24.97 25.02
C MET A 1 15.83 24.52 24.89
N ARG A 2 15.12 24.87 23.81
CA ARG A 2 13.69 24.54 23.66
C ARG A 2 13.19 24.38 22.21
N THR A 3 14.09 24.17 21.25
CA THR A 3 13.77 24.18 19.81
C THR A 3 13.84 22.81 19.12
N GLU A 4 14.40 21.78 19.76
CA GLU A 4 14.57 20.45 19.13
C GLU A 4 13.36 19.53 19.28
N THR A 5 12.54 19.70 20.33
CA THR A 5 11.39 18.83 20.59
C THR A 5 10.21 19.09 19.65
N ASP A 6 9.99 20.34 19.24
CA ASP A 6 8.89 20.70 18.33
C ASP A 6 9.13 20.22 16.89
N SER A 7 10.37 20.26 16.41
CA SER A 7 10.69 19.79 15.04
C SER A 7 10.51 18.28 14.90
N ARG A 8 10.93 17.48 15.89
CA ARG A 8 10.74 16.01 15.87
C ARG A 8 9.27 15.60 15.90
N ALA A 9 8.43 16.33 16.64
CA ALA A 9 7.00 16.08 16.68
C ALA A 9 6.32 16.43 15.34
N GLY A 10 6.74 17.52 14.69
CA GLY A 10 6.25 17.95 13.38
C GLY A 10 6.51 16.92 12.27
N ASP A 11 7.73 16.38 12.19
CA ASP A 11 8.07 15.39 11.17
C ASP A 11 7.44 14.02 11.42
N ALA A 12 7.36 13.56 12.67
CA ALA A 12 6.66 12.31 13.00
C ALA A 12 5.18 12.36 12.59
N ARG A 13 4.50 13.50 12.82
CA ARG A 13 3.11 13.71 12.43
C ARG A 13 2.90 13.74 10.93
N ARG A 14 3.90 14.21 10.16
CA ARG A 14 3.81 14.39 8.71
C ARG A 14 4.03 13.11 7.92
N VAL A 15 4.72 12.12 8.48
CA VAL A 15 4.98 10.84 7.79
C VAL A 15 4.12 9.68 8.28
N TRP A 16 3.51 9.80 9.47
CA TRP A 16 2.44 8.90 9.91
C TRP A 16 1.34 8.67 8.86
N PRO A 17 0.79 9.70 8.20
CA PRO A 17 -0.24 9.49 7.17
C PRO A 17 0.30 8.71 5.97
N LEU A 18 1.56 8.91 5.55
CA LEU A 18 2.15 8.18 4.44
C LEU A 18 2.30 6.68 4.75
N THR A 19 2.84 6.35 5.92
CA THR A 19 2.94 4.96 6.36
C THR A 19 1.55 4.33 6.50
N ALA A 20 0.59 5.07 7.08
CA ALA A 20 -0.78 4.58 7.25
C ALA A 20 -1.47 4.33 5.90
N ILE A 21 -1.30 5.23 4.91
CA ILE A 21 -1.86 5.06 3.56
C ILE A 21 -1.22 3.85 2.87
N GLN A 22 0.10 3.69 2.92
CA GLN A 22 0.78 2.52 2.36
C GLN A 22 0.25 1.22 2.96
N LEU A 23 0.14 1.15 4.29
CA LEU A 23 -0.39 -0.04 4.97
C LEU A 23 -1.87 -0.28 4.66
N LEU A 24 -2.67 0.78 4.52
CA LEU A 24 -4.08 0.67 4.17
C LEU A 24 -4.27 0.13 2.73
N LEU A 25 -3.46 0.58 1.78
CA LEU A 25 -3.44 0.05 0.41
C LEU A 25 -3.04 -1.42 0.40
N VAL A 26 -1.97 -1.79 1.11
CA VAL A 26 -1.52 -3.18 1.23
C VAL A 26 -2.58 -4.06 1.88
N ALA A 27 -3.22 -3.60 2.96
CA ALA A 27 -4.26 -4.35 3.65
C ALA A 27 -5.50 -4.55 2.77
N ALA A 28 -5.90 -3.53 2.01
CA ALA A 28 -7.02 -3.62 1.07
C ALA A 28 -6.71 -4.57 -0.10
N TYR A 29 -5.46 -4.58 -0.61
CA TYR A 29 -5.05 -5.55 -1.63
C TYR A 29 -4.99 -6.98 -1.08
N ALA A 30 -4.49 -7.18 0.14
CA ALA A 30 -4.52 -8.49 0.79
C ALA A 30 -5.95 -8.98 1.01
N TYR A 31 -6.87 -8.08 1.39
CA TYR A 31 -8.29 -8.38 1.47
C TYR A 31 -8.88 -8.79 0.12
N ALA A 32 -8.48 -8.12 -0.99
CA ALA A 32 -8.86 -8.51 -2.35
C ALA A 32 -8.44 -9.94 -2.68
N ALA A 33 -7.18 -10.28 -2.39
CA ALA A 33 -6.65 -11.63 -2.62
C ALA A 33 -7.40 -12.68 -1.81
N VAL A 34 -7.70 -12.41 -0.53
CA VAL A 34 -8.48 -13.32 0.31
C VAL A 34 -9.90 -13.46 -0.23
N ALA A 35 -10.55 -12.36 -0.62
CA ALA A 35 -11.88 -12.41 -1.19
C ALA A 35 -11.91 -13.28 -2.46
N TYR A 36 -11.01 -13.03 -3.42
CA TYR A 36 -10.83 -13.84 -4.62
C TYR A 36 -10.68 -15.33 -4.32
N LEU A 37 -9.77 -15.70 -3.41
CA LEU A 37 -9.51 -17.09 -3.03
C LEU A 37 -10.67 -17.75 -2.27
N THR A 38 -11.47 -16.97 -1.54
CA THR A 38 -12.60 -17.50 -0.75
C THR A 38 -13.91 -17.55 -1.51
N THR A 39 -14.00 -16.89 -2.66
CA THR A 39 -15.21 -16.91 -3.51
C THR A 39 -15.12 -17.90 -4.67
N ASP A 40 -14.11 -18.77 -4.68
CA ASP A 40 -13.89 -19.74 -5.75
C ASP A 40 -13.96 -19.08 -7.14
N ALA A 41 -13.40 -17.86 -7.25
CA ALA A 41 -13.43 -17.06 -8.49
C ALA A 41 -12.83 -17.84 -9.68
N ASP A 42 -11.83 -18.68 -9.42
CA ASP A 42 -11.23 -19.60 -10.40
C ASP A 42 -12.24 -20.63 -10.97
N PHE A 43 -13.25 -21.00 -10.19
CA PHE A 43 -14.27 -21.98 -10.58
C PHE A 43 -15.53 -21.32 -11.17
N PHE A 44 -15.79 -20.04 -10.86
CA PHE A 44 -16.94 -19.28 -11.34
C PHE A 44 -16.56 -17.87 -11.83
N PRO A 45 -15.77 -17.76 -12.90
CA PRO A 45 -15.23 -16.48 -13.37
C PRO A 45 -16.30 -15.50 -13.86
N GLU A 46 -17.47 -16.01 -14.26
CA GLU A 46 -18.61 -15.21 -14.74
C GLU A 46 -19.38 -14.51 -13.60
N GLN A 47 -19.14 -14.89 -12.35
CA GLN A 47 -19.79 -14.26 -11.20
C GLN A 47 -19.04 -12.99 -10.82
N SER A 48 -19.74 -11.87 -10.88
CA SER A 48 -19.19 -10.58 -10.48
C SER A 48 -18.75 -10.60 -9.01
N PRO A 49 -17.72 -9.82 -8.65
CA PRO A 49 -17.25 -9.75 -7.27
C PRO A 49 -18.41 -9.42 -6.32
N PRO A 50 -18.48 -10.08 -5.16
CA PRO A 50 -19.57 -9.82 -4.23
C PRO A 50 -19.52 -8.37 -3.76
N GLY A 51 -20.67 -7.71 -3.61
CA GLY A 51 -20.73 -6.27 -3.32
C GLY A 51 -20.03 -5.83 -2.03
N TRP A 52 -19.75 -6.75 -1.09
CA TRP A 52 -18.96 -6.47 0.12
C TRP A 52 -17.46 -6.30 -0.16
N SER A 53 -16.98 -6.77 -1.32
CA SER A 53 -15.58 -6.66 -1.76
C SER A 53 -15.27 -5.34 -2.47
N TRP A 54 -16.17 -4.35 -2.46
CA TRP A 54 -15.97 -3.05 -3.10
C TRP A 54 -14.64 -2.33 -2.77
N PRO A 55 -14.04 -2.44 -1.56
CA PRO A 55 -12.72 -1.82 -1.30
C PRO A 55 -11.61 -2.48 -2.12
N ALA A 56 -11.75 -3.77 -2.42
CA ALA A 56 -10.83 -4.52 -3.26
C ALA A 56 -10.90 -4.05 -4.71
N VAL A 57 -12.10 -3.82 -5.25
CA VAL A 57 -12.31 -3.28 -6.60
C VAL A 57 -11.53 -1.98 -6.80
N VAL A 58 -11.62 -1.06 -5.83
CA VAL A 58 -10.93 0.24 -5.89
C VAL A 58 -9.41 0.07 -5.87
N VAL A 59 -8.89 -0.77 -4.98
CA VAL A 59 -7.43 -0.92 -4.81
C VAL A 59 -6.80 -1.74 -5.93
N VAL A 60 -7.50 -2.75 -6.43
CA VAL A 60 -7.05 -3.56 -7.58
C VAL A 60 -7.11 -2.72 -8.87
N GLY A 61 -8.19 -1.97 -9.08
CA GLY A 61 -8.39 -1.18 -10.29
C GLY A 61 -7.48 0.04 -10.41
N ILE A 62 -7.36 0.83 -9.34
CA ILE A 62 -6.64 2.12 -9.36
C ILE A 62 -5.63 2.30 -8.23
N GLY A 63 -5.51 1.35 -7.29
CA GLY A 63 -4.65 1.47 -6.12
C GLY A 63 -3.15 1.52 -6.44
N PHE A 64 -2.74 1.11 -7.64
CA PHE A 64 -1.35 1.25 -8.09
C PHE A 64 -0.89 2.72 -8.17
N VAL A 65 -1.79 3.64 -8.56
CA VAL A 65 -1.48 5.08 -8.69
C VAL A 65 -1.11 5.70 -7.33
N PRO A 66 -1.96 5.65 -6.28
CA PRO A 66 -1.61 6.19 -4.98
C PRO A 66 -0.43 5.43 -4.34
N ALA A 67 -0.26 4.13 -4.60
CA ALA A 67 0.89 3.36 -4.12
C ALA A 67 2.23 3.89 -4.70
N LEU A 68 2.28 4.12 -6.02
CA LEU A 68 3.44 4.70 -6.70
C LEU A 68 3.74 6.12 -6.21
N LEU A 69 2.72 6.96 -6.03
CA LEU A 69 2.89 8.31 -5.47
C LEU A 69 3.44 8.27 -4.05
N CYS A 70 2.93 7.38 -3.20
CA CYS A 70 3.45 7.20 -1.84
C CYS A 70 4.90 6.74 -1.85
N LEU A 71 5.28 5.81 -2.73
CA LEU A 71 6.66 5.36 -2.89
C LEU A 71 7.59 6.46 -3.40
N ALA A 72 7.17 7.24 -4.38
CA ALA A 72 7.95 8.36 -4.92
C ALA A 72 8.28 9.40 -3.85
N VAL A 73 7.38 9.60 -2.87
CA VAL A 73 7.61 10.49 -1.72
C VAL A 73 8.40 9.81 -0.60
N ALA A 74 8.21 8.52 -0.37
CA ALA A 74 8.86 7.76 0.70
C ALA A 74 10.34 7.43 0.41
N LEU A 75 10.67 7.06 -0.83
CA LEU A 75 12.01 6.61 -1.21
C LEU A 75 13.11 7.67 -1.03
N PRO A 76 12.94 8.94 -1.46
CA PRO A 76 13.95 9.98 -1.24
C PRO A 76 14.20 10.24 0.25
N ARG A 77 13.15 10.11 1.08
CA ARG A 77 13.22 10.28 2.53
C ARG A 77 13.93 9.12 3.23
N LEU A 78 13.86 7.91 2.66
CA LEU A 78 14.62 6.75 3.13
C LEU A 78 16.09 6.82 2.65
N ALA A 79 16.34 7.26 1.42
CA ALA A 79 17.68 7.33 0.83
C ALA A 79 18.57 8.42 1.44
N SER A 80 17.99 9.57 1.82
CA SER A 80 18.75 10.68 2.41
C SER A 80 19.22 10.38 3.83
N THR A 81 20.54 10.35 4.04
CA THR A 81 21.18 10.18 5.36
C THR A 81 20.87 11.34 6.31
N ARG A 82 20.72 12.56 5.78
CA ARG A 82 20.30 13.75 6.57
C ARG A 82 18.90 13.58 7.15
N LEU A 83 17.93 13.14 6.33
CA LEU A 83 16.54 12.94 6.77
C LEU A 83 16.37 11.69 7.66
N ARG A 84 17.28 10.72 7.56
CA ARG A 84 17.28 9.52 8.39
C ARG A 84 17.74 9.81 9.83
N ALA A 85 18.65 10.77 10.02
CA ALA A 85 19.22 11.14 11.32
C ALA A 85 18.24 11.94 12.22
N GLU A 86 17.30 12.67 11.63
CA GLU A 86 16.28 13.43 12.37
C GLU A 86 15.13 12.57 12.93
N ARG A 87 15.06 11.29 12.54
CA ARG A 87 13.87 10.46 12.71
C ARG A 87 14.01 9.42 13.82
N SER A 88 13.00 9.35 14.68
CA SER A 88 12.97 8.43 15.84
C SER A 88 12.81 6.95 15.47
N SER A 89 12.29 6.61 14.28
CA SER A 89 12.33 5.24 13.75
C SER A 89 12.05 5.20 12.23
N PRO A 90 13.06 4.99 11.37
CA PRO A 90 12.86 4.82 9.93
C PRO A 90 12.26 3.45 9.56
N LEU A 91 12.22 2.51 10.51
CA LEU A 91 11.79 1.12 10.30
C LEU A 91 10.35 1.02 9.77
N GLY A 92 9.40 1.74 10.36
CA GLY A 92 7.99 1.64 9.97
C GLY A 92 7.72 2.05 8.52
N LEU A 93 8.34 3.16 8.06
CA LEU A 93 8.21 3.59 6.66
C LEU A 93 8.95 2.64 5.71
N ALA A 94 10.11 2.12 6.11
CA ALA A 94 10.86 1.17 5.30
C ALA A 94 10.06 -0.14 5.10
N VAL A 95 9.46 -0.67 6.16
CA VAL A 95 8.60 -1.87 6.10
C VAL A 95 7.37 -1.62 5.25
N ALA A 96 6.65 -0.51 5.48
CA ALA A 96 5.48 -0.18 4.68
C ALA A 96 5.81 0.02 3.19
N SER A 97 6.95 0.66 2.89
CA SER A 97 7.41 0.83 1.50
C SER A 97 7.81 -0.49 0.86
N ALA A 98 8.50 -1.38 1.59
CA ALA A 98 8.85 -2.71 1.10
C ALA A 98 7.61 -3.56 0.79
N LEU A 99 6.60 -3.55 1.68
CA LEU A 99 5.32 -4.21 1.45
C LEU A 99 4.57 -3.61 0.25
N THR A 100 4.60 -2.28 0.09
CA THR A 100 3.98 -1.61 -1.06
C THR A 100 4.66 -2.02 -2.37
N VAL A 101 5.99 -2.12 -2.40
CA VAL A 101 6.73 -2.61 -3.57
C VAL A 101 6.37 -4.07 -3.87
N LEU A 102 6.33 -4.92 -2.84
CA LEU A 102 5.93 -6.32 -3.00
C LEU A 102 4.53 -6.45 -3.59
N MET A 103 3.56 -5.69 -3.06
CA MET A 103 2.20 -5.62 -3.58
C MET A 103 2.17 -5.25 -5.07
N LEU A 104 2.90 -4.20 -5.48
CA LEU A 104 2.99 -3.79 -6.88
C LEU A 104 3.63 -4.85 -7.78
N VAL A 105 4.65 -5.56 -7.28
CA VAL A 105 5.26 -6.67 -8.02
C VAL A 105 4.24 -7.78 -8.22
N VAL A 106 3.50 -8.18 -7.17
CA VAL A 106 2.45 -9.20 -7.29
C VAL A 106 1.36 -8.77 -8.27
N MET A 107 0.90 -7.52 -8.23
CA MET A 107 -0.05 -6.99 -9.22
C MET A 107 0.44 -7.12 -10.66
N ALA A 108 1.76 -7.03 -10.88
CA ALA A 108 2.35 -7.17 -12.21
C ALA A 108 2.60 -8.63 -12.65
N THR A 109 2.36 -9.62 -11.78
CA THR A 109 2.50 -11.05 -12.11
C THR A 109 1.20 -11.62 -12.71
N PRO A 110 1.25 -12.75 -13.44
CA PRO A 110 0.05 -13.40 -13.98
C PRO A 110 -1.11 -13.59 -12.99
N PRO A 111 -0.91 -14.08 -11.74
CA PRO A 111 -2.01 -14.19 -10.78
C PRO A 111 -2.56 -12.83 -10.32
N GLY A 112 -1.76 -11.76 -10.39
CA GLY A 112 -2.24 -10.40 -10.15
C GLY A 112 -3.16 -9.88 -11.26
N TRP A 113 -2.88 -10.27 -12.50
CA TRP A 113 -3.72 -9.96 -13.66
C TRP A 113 -5.04 -10.72 -13.63
N GLU A 114 -5.03 -12.01 -13.29
CA GLU A 114 -6.26 -12.81 -13.12
C GLU A 114 -7.17 -12.21 -12.05
N LEU A 115 -6.59 -11.76 -10.94
CA LEU A 115 -7.32 -11.08 -9.88
C LEU A 115 -7.86 -9.71 -10.36
N PHE A 116 -7.09 -8.96 -11.15
CA PHE A 116 -7.56 -7.71 -11.75
C PHE A 116 -8.72 -7.93 -12.71
N ASP A 117 -8.59 -8.89 -13.62
CA ASP A 117 -9.61 -9.18 -14.64
C ASP A 117 -10.94 -9.55 -13.98
N TRP A 118 -10.92 -10.39 -12.94
CA TRP A 118 -12.15 -10.74 -12.21
C TRP A 118 -12.80 -9.54 -11.49
N TYR A 119 -12.01 -8.60 -10.99
CA TYR A 119 -12.53 -7.42 -10.31
C TYR A 119 -13.05 -6.33 -11.25
N VAL A 120 -12.69 -6.38 -12.54
CA VAL A 120 -12.99 -5.34 -13.55
C VAL A 120 -13.90 -5.85 -14.68
N SER A 121 -14.08 -7.17 -14.81
CA SER A 121 -15.06 -7.81 -15.70
C SER A 121 -16.51 -7.55 -15.29
#